data_AF-A0A7D7ZWX7-F1
#
_entry.id   AF-A0A7D7ZWX7-F1
#
_cell.length_a   1.000
_cell.length_b   1.000
_cell.length_c   1.000
_cell.angle_alpha   90.00
_cell.angle_beta   90.00
_cell.angle_gamma   90.00
#
_symmetry.space_group_name_H-M   'P 1'
#
loop_
_entity.id
_entity.type
_entity.pdbx_description
1 polymer ?
#
loop_
_entity_poly.entity_id
_entity_poly.type
_entity_poly.pdbx_seq_one_letter_code
_entity_poly.pdbx_strand_id
1 'polypeptide(L)'
;MLHLNLGSYNFPIQLFYSSSGIKVEELPSYVGLGWNLSAGGVITRSVINLPDDMVSDLHGNGILHNDMLQDIELLEQSITSEGYNEDVSSNFFKTKVNESLQDGTRNDTQPDIFYFNVFGIQGKFVFDKSKKIVSLNNDNFKYSYSLDSDDDTLLSFTITDTQGVQYVFSEREYSETEYEGGIAWSYINSRSLRQREIDYSSSWHLTSVTAPNSRTMHFQYQDETLTYEIRNAVMGKICDTEQCEDSNVSEDQWAYKDVLNNTSGAKTNYKLYAKKISHISSDTFTVDFQNIPREESREA
;
A
#
# COMPACT_ATOMS: atom_id res chain seq x y z
N MET A 1 -8.43 -22.24 -20.48
CA MET A 1 -9.18 -21.93 -19.25
C MET A 1 -9.44 -23.24 -18.52
N LEU A 2 -9.03 -23.33 -17.27
CA LEU A 2 -9.26 -24.48 -16.38
C LEU A 2 -10.31 -24.08 -15.35
N HIS A 3 -11.15 -25.00 -14.89
CA HIS A 3 -12.16 -24.73 -13.89
C HIS A 3 -11.97 -25.62 -12.67
N LEU A 4 -11.81 -25.00 -11.50
CA LEU A 4 -11.77 -25.69 -10.20
C LEU A 4 -13.19 -25.80 -9.66
N ASN A 5 -13.64 -27.01 -9.34
CA ASN A 5 -15.01 -27.25 -8.89
C ASN A 5 -15.04 -27.62 -7.40
N LEU A 6 -15.68 -26.79 -6.58
CA LEU A 6 -16.01 -27.09 -5.18
C LEU A 6 -17.49 -27.48 -5.06
N GLY A 7 -17.82 -28.67 -5.56
CA GLY A 7 -19.21 -29.10 -5.68
C GLY A 7 -19.90 -28.37 -6.83
N SER A 8 -20.90 -27.54 -6.53
CA SER A 8 -21.63 -26.73 -7.53
C SER A 8 -20.97 -25.38 -7.81
N TYR A 9 -19.96 -24.99 -7.04
CA TYR A 9 -19.24 -23.73 -7.20
C TYR A 9 -18.03 -23.92 -8.11
N ASN A 10 -17.86 -22.99 -9.04
CA ASN A 10 -16.85 -23.08 -10.08
C ASN A 10 -15.94 -21.85 -10.04
N PHE A 11 -14.63 -22.09 -10.02
CA PHE A 11 -13.62 -21.05 -9.94
C PHE A 11 -12.67 -21.17 -11.15
N PRO A 12 -12.65 -20.20 -12.06
CA PRO A 12 -11.84 -20.28 -13.27
C PRO A 12 -10.37 -19.93 -12.99
N ILE A 13 -9.47 -20.70 -13.58
CA ILE A 13 -8.05 -20.35 -13.78
C ILE A 13 -7.86 -20.00 -15.26
N GLN A 14 -7.31 -18.81 -15.51
CA GLN A 14 -7.16 -18.28 -16.85
C GLN A 14 -5.74 -17.79 -17.08
N LEU A 15 -5.18 -18.19 -18.22
CA LEU A 15 -3.96 -17.60 -18.78
C LEU A 15 -4.39 -16.82 -20.02
N PHE A 16 -4.07 -15.54 -20.08
CA PHE A 16 -4.46 -14.66 -21.19
C PHE A 16 -3.30 -13.77 -21.63
N TYR A 17 -3.32 -13.35 -22.90
CA TYR A 17 -2.29 -12.53 -23.51
C TYR A 17 -2.85 -11.15 -23.87
N SER A 18 -2.16 -10.09 -23.48
CA SER A 18 -2.50 -8.71 -23.81
C SER A 18 -1.88 -8.34 -25.15
N SER A 19 -2.70 -8.27 -26.21
CA SER A 19 -2.25 -8.01 -27.58
C SER A 19 -2.02 -6.53 -27.93
N SER A 20 -2.07 -5.63 -26.94
CA SER A 20 -1.99 -4.17 -27.09
C SER A 20 -0.63 -3.63 -27.54
N GLY A 21 0.31 -4.52 -27.87
CA GLY A 21 1.73 -4.21 -28.10
C GLY A 21 2.51 -4.21 -26.79
N ILE A 22 3.72 -4.77 -26.84
CA ILE A 22 4.65 -4.82 -25.71
C ILE A 22 5.42 -3.50 -25.68
N LYS A 23 5.41 -2.79 -24.55
CA LYS A 23 6.23 -1.58 -24.39
C LYS A 23 7.70 -1.97 -24.19
N VAL A 24 8.62 -1.12 -24.66
CA VAL A 24 10.08 -1.38 -24.55
C VAL A 24 10.52 -1.58 -23.10
N GLU A 25 9.84 -0.94 -22.15
CA GLU A 25 10.09 -1.04 -20.70
C GLU A 25 9.02 -1.86 -19.97
N GLU A 26 8.24 -2.68 -20.68
CA GLU A 26 7.25 -3.55 -20.04
C GLU A 26 7.94 -4.68 -19.29
N LEU A 27 7.73 -4.73 -17.98
CA LEU A 27 8.22 -5.82 -17.16
C LEU A 27 7.37 -7.07 -17.40
N PRO A 28 7.99 -8.24 -17.62
CA PRO A 28 7.23 -9.47 -17.78
C PRO A 28 6.48 -9.82 -16.49
N SER A 29 5.28 -10.39 -16.64
CA SER A 29 4.64 -11.06 -15.51
C SER A 29 5.38 -12.38 -15.19
N TYR A 30 4.98 -13.05 -14.11
CA TYR A 30 5.60 -14.33 -13.73
C TYR A 30 5.36 -15.46 -14.75
N VAL A 31 4.38 -15.29 -15.65
CA VAL A 31 4.09 -16.25 -16.73
C VAL A 31 4.59 -15.76 -18.10
N GLY A 32 5.37 -14.69 -18.13
CA GLY A 32 6.02 -14.16 -19.33
C GLY A 32 5.50 -12.80 -19.77
N LEU A 33 6.24 -12.19 -20.70
CA LEU A 33 5.93 -10.86 -21.24
C LEU A 33 4.60 -10.86 -22.00
N GLY A 34 3.71 -9.93 -21.67
CA GLY A 34 2.35 -9.84 -22.22
C GLY A 34 1.39 -10.94 -21.78
N TRP A 35 1.85 -11.99 -21.11
CA TRP A 35 1.00 -13.04 -20.53
C TRP A 35 0.57 -12.67 -19.12
N ASN A 36 -0.64 -13.04 -18.73
CA ASN A 36 -1.19 -12.81 -17.41
C ASN A 36 -1.90 -14.07 -16.92
N LEU A 37 -1.61 -14.47 -15.70
CA LEU A 37 -2.26 -15.59 -15.02
C LEU A 37 -3.25 -15.05 -13.99
N SER A 38 -4.53 -15.32 -14.21
CA SER A 38 -5.58 -15.16 -13.22
C SER A 38 -5.79 -16.51 -12.53
N ALA A 39 -5.05 -16.75 -11.45
CA ALA A 39 -5.20 -17.89 -10.57
C ALA A 39 -5.24 -17.41 -9.12
N GLY A 40 -6.36 -17.66 -8.42
CA GLY A 40 -6.59 -17.17 -7.07
C GLY A 40 -7.19 -15.76 -7.03
N GLY A 41 -6.70 -14.95 -6.10
CA GLY A 41 -7.13 -13.57 -5.93
C GLY A 41 -6.13 -12.79 -5.09
N VAL A 42 -6.23 -11.48 -5.15
CA VAL A 42 -5.36 -10.55 -4.41
C VAL A 42 -6.15 -9.33 -3.97
N ILE A 43 -5.81 -8.81 -2.80
CA ILE A 43 -6.12 -7.46 -2.37
C ILE A 43 -4.83 -6.65 -2.49
N THR A 44 -4.85 -5.56 -3.23
CA THR A 44 -3.73 -4.62 -3.35
C THR A 44 -4.10 -3.30 -2.69
N ARG A 45 -3.09 -2.58 -2.22
CA ARG A 45 -3.26 -1.30 -1.52
C ARG A 45 -2.63 -0.17 -2.33
N SER A 46 -3.35 0.94 -2.44
CA SER A 46 -2.81 2.22 -2.86
C SER A 46 -2.68 3.10 -1.62
N VAL A 47 -1.45 3.28 -1.16
CA VAL A 47 -1.16 4.13 0.00
C VAL A 47 -1.38 5.60 -0.36
N ILE A 48 -2.16 6.31 0.46
CA ILE A 48 -2.31 7.75 0.42
C ILE A 48 -1.61 8.28 1.67
N ASN A 49 -0.43 8.89 1.48
CA ASN A 49 0.40 9.40 2.56
C ASN A 49 1.06 8.31 3.42
N LEU A 50 0.44 7.84 4.51
CA LEU A 50 0.95 6.78 5.37
C LEU A 50 0.06 5.54 5.26
N PRO A 51 0.63 4.33 5.37
CA PRO A 51 -0.19 3.13 5.48
C PRO A 51 -1.17 3.25 6.66
N ASP A 52 -2.48 3.12 6.42
CA ASP A 52 -3.57 2.95 7.39
C ASP A 52 -3.21 2.18 8.68
N ASP A 53 -2.42 1.11 8.60
CA ASP A 53 -2.00 0.22 9.69
C ASP A 53 -0.60 0.50 10.23
N MET A 54 0.00 1.63 9.85
CA MET A 54 1.32 2.03 10.32
C MET A 54 1.28 2.52 11.77
N VAL A 55 2.24 2.06 12.54
CA VAL A 55 2.67 2.67 13.81
C VAL A 55 4.17 2.93 13.72
N SER A 56 4.58 4.20 13.71
CA SER A 56 5.97 4.56 13.50
C SER A 56 6.40 5.75 14.36
N ASP A 57 7.48 5.57 15.12
CA ASP A 57 8.14 6.66 15.85
C ASP A 57 8.77 7.70 14.90
N LEU A 58 8.99 7.33 13.63
CA LEU A 58 9.60 8.18 12.63
C LEU A 58 8.57 8.95 11.79
N HIS A 59 7.44 8.31 11.45
CA HIS A 59 6.44 8.86 10.53
C HIS A 59 5.15 9.29 11.24
N GLY A 60 4.80 8.61 12.32
CA GLY A 60 3.51 8.71 13.01
C GLY A 60 2.60 7.51 12.71
N ASN A 61 1.30 7.74 12.75
CA ASN A 61 0.30 6.68 12.79
C ASN A 61 -0.68 6.77 11.63
N GLY A 62 -0.94 5.63 10.99
CA GLY A 62 -2.03 5.45 10.02
C GLY A 62 -3.41 5.53 10.69
N ILE A 63 -4.46 5.63 9.87
CA ILE A 63 -5.84 5.85 10.34
C ILE A 63 -6.42 4.74 11.22
N LEU A 64 -5.88 3.51 11.18
CA LEU A 64 -6.29 2.44 12.08
C LEU A 64 -5.75 2.63 13.50
N HIS A 65 -4.65 3.38 13.64
CA HIS A 65 -3.96 3.66 14.91
C HIS A 65 -4.11 5.11 15.37
N ASN A 66 -5.01 5.87 14.73
CA ASN A 66 -5.38 7.21 15.16
C ASN A 66 -6.91 7.41 15.07
N ASP A 67 -7.39 8.56 15.55
CA ASP A 67 -8.82 8.92 15.54
C ASP A 67 -9.11 10.16 14.67
N MET A 68 -8.23 10.48 13.70
CA MET A 68 -8.31 11.72 12.91
C MET A 68 -9.62 11.87 12.15
N LEU A 69 -10.16 10.80 11.58
CA LEU A 69 -11.45 10.85 10.87
C LEU A 69 -12.61 11.21 11.82
N GLN A 70 -12.55 10.73 13.07
CA GLN A 70 -13.54 11.07 14.08
C GLN A 70 -13.35 12.50 14.61
N ASP A 71 -12.11 12.90 14.83
CA ASP A 71 -11.72 14.24 15.26
C ASP A 71 -12.14 15.32 14.23
N ILE A 72 -11.99 15.05 12.93
CA ILE A 72 -12.43 15.93 11.84
C ILE A 72 -13.97 16.11 11.87
N GLU A 73 -14.72 15.03 12.06
CA GLU A 73 -16.18 15.11 12.15
C GLU A 73 -16.64 15.90 13.37
N LEU A 74 -15.98 15.73 14.52
CA LEU A 74 -16.27 16.52 15.73
C LEU A 74 -15.99 18.02 15.51
N LEU A 75 -14.91 18.35 14.80
CA LEU A 75 -14.62 19.72 14.40
C LEU A 75 -15.73 20.27 13.49
N GLU A 76 -16.14 19.51 12.47
CA GLU A 76 -17.23 19.91 11.56
C GLU A 76 -18.55 20.14 12.33
N GLN A 77 -18.88 19.27 13.28
CA GLN A 77 -20.05 19.42 14.14
C GLN A 77 -19.97 20.68 15.00
N SER A 78 -18.80 21.00 15.58
CA SER A 78 -18.63 22.23 16.36
C SER A 78 -18.86 23.49 15.50
N ILE A 79 -18.32 23.51 14.28
CA ILE A 79 -18.45 24.65 13.37
C ILE A 79 -19.90 24.83 12.91
N THR A 80 -20.60 23.73 12.62
CA THR A 80 -21.99 23.77 12.12
C THR A 80 -23.01 24.11 13.20
N SER A 81 -22.77 23.72 14.45
CA SER A 81 -23.70 23.94 15.57
C SER A 81 -23.42 25.22 16.37
N GLU A 82 -22.16 25.55 16.63
CA GLU A 82 -21.75 26.68 17.46
C GLU A 82 -21.20 27.87 16.65
N GLY A 83 -20.90 27.64 15.36
CA GLY A 83 -20.27 28.61 14.47
C GLY A 83 -18.75 28.48 14.45
N TYR A 84 -18.12 29.15 13.47
CA TYR A 84 -16.67 29.12 13.33
C TYR A 84 -15.96 29.77 14.54
N ASN A 85 -15.00 29.06 15.12
CA ASN A 85 -14.11 29.56 16.15
C ASN A 85 -12.65 29.40 15.70
N GLU A 86 -11.93 30.52 15.60
CA GLU A 86 -10.55 30.56 15.12
C GLU A 86 -9.59 29.82 16.06
N ASP A 87 -9.74 30.00 17.38
CA ASP A 87 -8.86 29.35 18.37
C ASP A 87 -9.02 27.83 18.35
N VAL A 88 -10.26 27.33 18.27
CA VAL A 88 -10.55 25.89 18.18
C VAL A 88 -9.98 25.31 16.90
N SER A 89 -10.23 25.96 15.76
CA SER A 89 -9.75 25.50 14.45
C SER A 89 -8.21 25.51 14.38
N SER A 90 -7.58 26.61 14.82
CA SER A 90 -6.12 26.77 14.83
C SER A 90 -5.45 25.74 15.75
N ASN A 91 -6.01 25.50 16.94
CA ASN A 91 -5.50 24.47 17.84
C ASN A 91 -5.65 23.07 17.26
N PHE A 92 -6.76 22.77 16.57
CA PHE A 92 -6.93 21.49 15.89
C PHE A 92 -5.83 21.25 14.86
N PHE A 93 -5.62 22.19 13.93
CA PHE A 93 -4.56 22.04 12.92
C PHE A 93 -3.18 21.92 13.57
N LYS A 94 -2.89 22.74 14.57
CA LYS A 94 -1.60 22.74 15.26
C LYS A 94 -1.30 21.43 16.02
N THR A 95 -2.32 20.80 16.61
CA THR A 95 -2.12 19.67 17.53
C THR A 95 -2.44 18.30 16.92
N LYS A 96 -3.25 18.25 15.86
CA LYS A 96 -3.77 17.01 15.27
C LYS A 96 -3.34 16.79 13.83
N VAL A 97 -3.25 17.85 13.02
CA VAL A 97 -2.97 17.74 11.57
C VAL A 97 -1.49 18.01 11.26
N ASN A 98 -0.93 19.05 11.87
CA ASN A 98 0.44 19.45 11.63
C ASN A 98 1.40 18.44 12.24
N GLU A 99 2.55 18.28 11.59
CA GLU A 99 3.69 17.54 12.12
C GLU A 99 4.07 18.12 13.49
N SER A 100 4.17 17.25 14.49
CA SER A 100 4.59 17.67 15.82
C SER A 100 6.05 18.14 15.78
N LEU A 101 6.32 19.32 16.33
CA LEU A 101 7.65 19.91 16.33
C LEU A 101 8.63 19.18 17.27
N GLN A 102 8.14 18.30 18.15
CA GLN A 102 8.96 17.63 19.16
C GLN A 102 9.54 16.30 18.67
N ASP A 103 8.73 15.49 18.01
CA ASP A 103 9.10 14.17 17.48
C ASP A 103 9.15 14.16 15.94
N GLY A 104 8.46 15.09 15.29
CA GLY A 104 8.42 15.19 13.83
C GLY A 104 7.52 14.13 13.18
N THR A 105 6.50 13.67 13.90
CA THR A 105 5.53 12.70 13.42
C THR A 105 4.20 13.38 13.06
N ARG A 106 3.36 12.69 12.28
CA ARG A 106 1.98 13.13 12.01
C ARG A 106 1.00 11.96 12.02
N ASN A 107 -0.23 12.23 12.43
CA ASN A 107 -1.31 11.29 12.20
C ASN A 107 -1.79 11.41 10.75
N ASP A 108 -2.05 10.28 10.11
CA ASP A 108 -2.68 10.33 8.81
C ASP A 108 -4.13 10.80 8.90
N THR A 109 -4.54 11.54 7.88
CA THR A 109 -5.85 12.18 7.76
C THR A 109 -6.70 11.55 6.66
N GLN A 110 -6.12 10.65 5.87
CA GLN A 110 -6.77 10.06 4.70
C GLN A 110 -6.66 8.54 4.74
N PRO A 111 -7.75 7.82 4.41
CA PRO A 111 -7.71 6.38 4.27
C PRO A 111 -7.02 5.97 2.98
N ASP A 112 -6.31 4.84 3.04
CA ASP A 112 -5.83 4.13 1.87
C ASP A 112 -6.98 3.49 1.09
N ILE A 113 -6.73 3.23 -0.18
CA ILE A 113 -7.68 2.54 -1.06
C ILE A 113 -7.20 1.12 -1.31
N PHE A 114 -8.01 0.15 -0.90
CA PHE A 114 -7.76 -1.27 -1.15
C PHE A 114 -8.56 -1.74 -2.35
N TYR A 115 -7.93 -2.46 -3.26
CA TYR A 115 -8.55 -3.04 -4.46
C TYR A 115 -8.51 -4.55 -4.34
N PHE A 116 -9.62 -5.24 -4.55
CA PHE A 116 -9.66 -6.69 -4.57
C PHE A 116 -10.04 -7.21 -5.95
N ASN A 117 -9.45 -8.34 -6.33
CA ASN A 117 -9.85 -9.11 -7.50
C ASN A 117 -9.74 -10.60 -7.17
N VAL A 118 -10.85 -11.31 -7.27
CA VAL A 118 -10.93 -12.75 -7.00
C VAL A 118 -12.00 -13.41 -7.86
N PHE A 119 -11.60 -14.36 -8.70
CA PHE A 119 -12.51 -15.16 -9.55
C PHE A 119 -13.58 -14.36 -10.32
N GLY A 120 -13.23 -13.19 -10.84
CA GLY A 120 -14.12 -12.32 -11.61
C GLY A 120 -14.96 -11.34 -10.77
N ILE A 121 -14.87 -11.43 -9.44
CA ILE A 121 -15.38 -10.42 -8.53
C ILE A 121 -14.26 -9.41 -8.29
N GLN A 122 -14.58 -8.13 -8.44
CA GLN A 122 -13.61 -7.06 -8.21
C GLN A 122 -14.28 -5.88 -7.51
N GLY A 123 -13.48 -5.12 -6.79
CA GLY A 123 -13.94 -3.89 -6.17
C GLY A 123 -12.87 -3.19 -5.39
N LYS A 124 -13.29 -2.16 -4.66
CA LYS A 124 -12.41 -1.42 -3.78
C LYS A 124 -13.15 -0.97 -2.52
N PHE A 125 -12.41 -0.84 -1.44
CA PHE A 125 -12.93 -0.43 -0.14
C PHE A 125 -11.92 0.45 0.59
N VAL A 126 -12.40 1.12 1.63
CA VAL A 126 -11.63 1.98 2.53
C VAL A 126 -12.04 1.70 3.97
N PHE A 127 -11.27 2.17 4.96
CA PHE A 127 -11.69 2.17 6.35
C PHE A 127 -12.42 3.48 6.70
N ASP A 128 -13.51 3.36 7.46
CA ASP A 128 -14.22 4.52 8.01
C ASP A 128 -13.66 4.96 9.37
N LYS A 129 -14.24 6.04 9.92
CA LYS A 129 -13.95 6.56 11.27
C LYS A 129 -14.14 5.55 12.40
N SER A 130 -14.96 4.51 12.19
CA SER A 130 -15.18 3.42 13.14
C SER A 130 -14.24 2.23 12.89
N LYS A 131 -13.22 2.43 12.03
CA LYS A 131 -12.23 1.42 11.63
C LYS A 131 -12.88 0.21 10.96
N LYS A 132 -14.04 0.40 10.35
CA LYS A 132 -14.75 -0.64 9.61
C LYS A 132 -14.49 -0.50 8.12
N ILE A 133 -14.44 -1.64 7.45
CA ILE A 133 -14.37 -1.68 5.99
C ILE A 133 -15.69 -1.18 5.42
N VAL A 134 -15.59 -0.15 4.58
CA VAL A 134 -16.69 0.38 3.77
C VAL A 134 -16.39 0.10 2.31
N SER A 135 -17.22 -0.74 1.69
CA SER A 135 -17.14 -0.97 0.25
C SER A 135 -17.48 0.32 -0.49
N LEU A 136 -16.63 0.68 -1.45
CA LEU A 136 -16.92 1.76 -2.40
C LEU A 136 -17.60 1.21 -3.66
N ASN A 137 -17.84 -0.10 -3.69
CA ASN A 137 -18.68 -0.76 -4.65
C ASN A 137 -20.10 -0.83 -4.10
N ASN A 138 -21.12 -0.70 -4.96
CA ASN A 138 -22.51 -0.91 -4.58
C ASN A 138 -22.82 -2.42 -4.53
N ASP A 139 -22.05 -3.15 -3.72
CA ASP A 139 -22.22 -4.58 -3.46
C ASP A 139 -22.89 -4.82 -2.10
N ASN A 140 -23.25 -6.07 -1.85
CA ASN A 140 -23.78 -6.52 -0.56
C ASN A 140 -22.85 -7.58 0.06
N PHE A 141 -21.55 -7.44 -0.14
CA PHE A 141 -20.57 -8.35 0.43
C PHE A 141 -20.35 -8.05 1.92
N LYS A 142 -19.88 -9.06 2.65
CA LYS A 142 -19.46 -8.91 4.03
C LYS A 142 -17.95 -8.88 4.11
N TYR A 143 -17.42 -7.95 4.88
CA TYR A 143 -16.00 -7.72 5.03
C TYR A 143 -15.60 -7.85 6.50
N SER A 144 -14.44 -8.44 6.74
CA SER A 144 -13.75 -8.38 8.01
C SER A 144 -12.25 -8.41 7.78
N TYR A 145 -11.48 -7.97 8.77
CA TYR A 145 -10.02 -8.02 8.75
C TYR A 145 -9.51 -8.41 10.14
N SER A 146 -8.24 -8.77 10.20
CA SER A 146 -7.50 -8.97 11.46
C SER A 146 -6.20 -8.19 11.43
N LEU A 147 -5.81 -7.68 12.58
CA LEU A 147 -4.47 -7.15 12.80
C LEU A 147 -3.56 -8.25 13.36
N ASP A 148 -2.27 -8.14 13.08
CA ASP A 148 -1.23 -8.95 13.67
C ASP A 148 -1.10 -8.58 15.16
N SER A 149 -0.87 -9.57 16.03
CA SER A 149 -0.77 -9.31 17.47
C SER A 149 0.54 -8.66 17.88
N ASP A 150 1.56 -8.75 17.04
CA ASP A 150 2.93 -8.36 17.39
C ASP A 150 3.24 -6.92 17.00
N ASP A 151 2.75 -6.46 15.85
CA ASP A 151 3.03 -5.14 15.28
C ASP A 151 1.78 -4.32 14.92
N ASP A 152 0.59 -4.84 15.21
CA ASP A 152 -0.71 -4.22 14.91
C ASP A 152 -0.96 -3.95 13.41
N THR A 153 -0.16 -4.51 12.50
CA THR A 153 -0.33 -4.35 11.04
C THR A 153 -1.46 -5.23 10.49
N LEU A 154 -1.98 -4.91 9.31
CA LEU A 154 -3.02 -5.68 8.63
C LEU A 154 -2.52 -7.09 8.28
N LEU A 155 -3.02 -8.10 9.00
CA LEU A 155 -2.64 -9.50 8.83
C LEU A 155 -3.47 -10.20 7.76
N SER A 156 -4.80 -10.01 7.79
CA SER A 156 -5.69 -10.71 6.86
C SER A 156 -6.98 -9.98 6.59
N PHE A 157 -7.59 -10.32 5.46
CA PHE A 157 -8.93 -9.89 5.06
C PHE A 157 -9.79 -11.10 4.75
N THR A 158 -11.07 -10.99 5.07
CA THR A 158 -12.10 -11.96 4.69
C THR A 158 -13.22 -11.23 3.97
N ILE A 159 -13.52 -11.68 2.75
CA ILE A 159 -14.64 -11.19 1.94
C ILE A 159 -15.61 -12.35 1.78
N THR A 160 -16.90 -12.13 2.07
CA THR A 160 -17.96 -13.10 1.79
C THR A 160 -18.92 -12.52 0.76
N ASP A 161 -19.08 -13.22 -0.36
CA ASP A 161 -19.96 -12.75 -1.43
C ASP A 161 -21.45 -12.95 -1.12
N THR A 162 -22.31 -12.54 -2.04
CA THR A 162 -23.77 -12.69 -1.92
C THR A 162 -24.26 -14.14 -2.03
N GLN A 163 -23.42 -15.05 -2.55
CA GLN A 163 -23.69 -16.48 -2.61
C GLN A 163 -23.24 -17.21 -1.33
N GLY A 164 -22.55 -16.51 -0.42
CA GLY A 164 -22.03 -17.06 0.83
C GLY A 164 -20.66 -17.73 0.67
N VAL A 165 -19.99 -17.56 -0.47
CA VAL A 165 -18.60 -18.02 -0.65
C VAL A 165 -17.68 -17.07 0.11
N GLN A 166 -16.83 -17.65 0.96
CA GLN A 166 -15.86 -16.91 1.75
C GLN A 166 -14.48 -16.99 1.11
N TYR A 167 -13.83 -15.84 0.98
CA TYR A 167 -12.48 -15.64 0.45
C TYR A 167 -11.60 -15.07 1.55
N VAL A 168 -10.52 -15.77 1.91
CA VAL A 168 -9.56 -15.32 2.93
C VAL A 168 -8.24 -14.97 2.27
N PHE A 169 -7.77 -13.76 2.52
CA PHE A 169 -6.52 -13.21 2.02
C PHE A 169 -5.59 -12.97 3.20
N SER A 170 -4.53 -13.76 3.32
CA SER A 170 -3.65 -13.72 4.50
C SER A 170 -2.17 -13.93 4.17
N GLU A 171 -1.81 -14.01 2.89
CA GLU A 171 -0.42 -14.11 2.46
C GLU A 171 0.06 -12.72 2.04
N ARG A 172 0.90 -12.10 2.88
CA ARG A 172 1.33 -10.69 2.75
C ARG A 172 2.48 -10.52 1.77
N GLU A 173 2.32 -9.65 0.79
CA GLU A 173 3.40 -9.11 -0.02
C GLU A 173 3.93 -7.83 0.62
N TYR A 174 5.24 -7.77 0.85
CA TYR A 174 5.88 -6.64 1.54
C TYR A 174 6.64 -5.76 0.54
N SER A 175 6.50 -4.45 0.68
CA SER A 175 7.24 -3.45 -0.09
C SER A 175 8.16 -2.68 0.83
N GLU A 176 9.44 -2.65 0.47
CA GLU A 176 10.51 -1.95 1.18
C GLU A 176 11.10 -0.87 0.25
N THR A 177 11.39 0.30 0.81
CA THR A 177 12.05 1.38 0.08
C THR A 177 13.42 1.66 0.70
N GLU A 178 14.48 1.47 -0.07
CA GLU A 178 15.87 1.69 0.34
C GLU A 178 16.45 2.90 -0.41
N TYR A 179 16.81 3.96 0.32
CA TYR A 179 17.44 5.14 -0.26
C TYR A 179 18.97 5.08 -0.12
N GLU A 180 19.68 5.14 -1.25
CA GLU A 180 21.14 5.19 -1.30
C GLU A 180 21.58 6.59 -1.77
N GLY A 181 22.17 7.41 -0.90
CA GLY A 181 22.67 8.74 -1.26
C GLY A 181 23.69 9.34 -0.29
N GLY A 182 24.72 10.00 -0.83
CA GLY A 182 25.78 10.66 -0.07
C GLY A 182 25.29 11.86 0.76
N ILE A 183 25.72 11.88 2.01
CA ILE A 183 25.38 12.84 3.07
C ILE A 183 25.87 14.27 2.74
N ALA A 184 25.01 15.08 2.10
CA ALA A 184 25.12 16.55 2.11
C ALA A 184 23.81 17.25 2.53
N TRP A 185 22.70 16.51 2.60
CA TRP A 185 21.36 17.05 2.86
C TRP A 185 20.72 16.56 4.19
N SER A 186 21.42 15.74 4.98
CA SER A 186 20.87 15.10 6.18
C SER A 186 20.38 16.06 7.26
N TYR A 187 20.87 17.30 7.26
CA TYR A 187 20.48 18.33 8.23
C TYR A 187 19.39 19.28 7.73
N ILE A 188 19.15 19.38 6.42
CA ILE A 188 18.35 20.47 5.85
C ILE A 188 16.91 20.05 5.56
N ASN A 189 16.59 18.75 5.56
CA ASN A 189 15.22 18.33 5.26
C ASN A 189 14.90 16.92 5.80
N SER A 190 14.80 16.78 7.13
CA SER A 190 14.30 15.57 7.81
C SER A 190 12.96 15.08 7.24
N ARG A 191 12.12 16.00 6.77
CA ARG A 191 10.84 15.71 6.10
C ARG A 191 10.96 14.85 4.85
N SER A 192 11.97 15.09 4.02
CA SER A 192 12.15 14.34 2.76
C SER A 192 12.89 13.00 2.92
N LEU A 193 13.58 12.77 4.04
CA LEU A 193 14.16 11.45 4.36
C LEU A 193 13.11 10.53 4.99
N ARG A 194 12.27 11.06 5.89
CA ARG A 194 11.12 10.35 6.48
C ARG A 194 10.11 9.88 5.43
N GLN A 195 9.88 10.65 4.37
CA GLN A 195 8.97 10.21 3.30
C GLN A 195 9.53 9.07 2.42
N ARG A 196 10.80 8.68 2.59
CA ARG A 196 11.50 7.77 1.67
C ARG A 196 11.74 6.37 2.20
N GLU A 197 11.51 6.11 3.48
CA GLU A 197 11.69 4.80 4.12
C GLU A 197 10.35 4.36 4.73
N ILE A 198 9.37 4.12 3.87
CA ILE A 198 8.06 3.61 4.27
C ILE A 198 7.95 2.19 3.76
N ASP A 199 8.07 1.26 4.69
CA ASP A 199 7.89 -0.15 4.43
C ASP A 199 6.52 -0.58 4.92
N TYR A 200 5.84 -1.43 4.15
CA TYR A 200 4.48 -1.85 4.43
C TYR A 200 4.06 -3.08 3.64
N SER A 201 3.00 -3.73 4.11
CA SER A 201 2.31 -4.74 3.31
C SER A 201 1.49 -4.07 2.21
N SER A 202 1.88 -4.31 0.96
CA SER A 202 1.26 -3.71 -0.23
C SER A 202 0.16 -4.57 -0.84
N SER A 203 0.22 -5.89 -0.64
CA SER A 203 -0.80 -6.82 -1.13
C SER A 203 -1.05 -8.00 -0.17
N TRP A 204 -2.24 -8.58 -0.23
CA TRP A 204 -2.62 -9.82 0.46
C TRP A 204 -3.20 -10.81 -0.55
N HIS A 205 -2.52 -11.94 -0.73
CA HIS A 205 -2.95 -12.99 -1.63
C HIS A 205 -3.94 -13.94 -0.96
N LEU A 206 -4.87 -14.45 -1.78
CA LEU A 206 -5.89 -15.40 -1.38
C LEU A 206 -5.23 -16.70 -0.89
N THR A 207 -5.54 -17.14 0.32
CA THR A 207 -5.01 -18.38 0.93
C THR A 207 -6.06 -19.45 1.06
N SER A 208 -7.34 -19.08 1.11
CA SER A 208 -8.44 -20.02 1.25
C SER A 208 -9.73 -19.54 0.58
N VAL A 209 -10.47 -20.48 0.01
CA VAL A 209 -11.87 -20.28 -0.40
C VAL A 209 -12.72 -21.37 0.20
N THR A 210 -13.78 -20.96 0.91
CA THR A 210 -14.76 -21.88 1.49
C THR A 210 -16.12 -21.63 0.87
N ALA A 211 -16.67 -22.65 0.22
CA ALA A 211 -18.02 -22.61 -0.33
C ALA A 211 -19.08 -22.89 0.75
N PRO A 212 -20.35 -22.48 0.55
CA PRO A 212 -21.46 -22.73 1.49
C PRO A 212 -21.70 -24.20 1.85
N ASN A 213 -21.20 -25.13 1.04
CA ASN A 213 -21.25 -26.58 1.31
C ASN A 213 -20.09 -27.06 2.20
N SER A 214 -19.36 -26.14 2.85
CA SER A 214 -18.17 -26.37 3.68
C SER A 214 -16.98 -26.99 2.96
N ARG A 215 -17.00 -27.08 1.62
CA ARG A 215 -15.82 -27.50 0.86
C ARG A 215 -14.87 -26.33 0.73
N THR A 216 -13.59 -26.63 0.93
CA THR A 216 -12.53 -25.63 0.93
C THR A 216 -11.48 -25.96 -0.12
N MET A 217 -10.87 -24.92 -0.68
CA MET A 217 -9.59 -25.01 -1.38
C MET A 217 -8.60 -24.03 -0.80
N HIS A 218 -7.34 -24.43 -0.79
CA HIS A 218 -6.22 -23.69 -0.24
C HIS A 218 -5.23 -23.31 -1.33
N PHE A 219 -4.56 -22.19 -1.12
CA PHE A 219 -3.57 -21.62 -2.04
C PHE A 219 -2.27 -21.43 -1.29
N GLN A 220 -1.18 -21.87 -1.90
CA GLN A 220 0.16 -21.72 -1.36
C GLN A 220 1.00 -20.92 -2.34
N TYR A 221 1.95 -20.18 -1.78
CA TYR A 221 2.81 -19.29 -2.52
C TYR A 221 4.28 -19.59 -2.21
N GLN A 222 5.14 -19.18 -3.12
CA GLN A 222 6.59 -19.12 -2.96
C GLN A 222 7.01 -17.67 -3.01
N ASP A 223 7.98 -17.32 -2.17
CA ASP A 223 8.54 -15.98 -2.14
C ASP A 223 9.43 -15.72 -3.35
N GLU A 224 9.32 -14.52 -3.91
CA GLU A 224 10.29 -13.97 -4.85
C GLU A 224 10.59 -12.53 -4.46
N THR A 225 11.87 -12.16 -4.43
CA THR A 225 12.27 -10.76 -4.29
C THR A 225 12.45 -10.14 -5.66
N LEU A 226 11.75 -9.03 -5.91
CA LEU A 226 11.92 -8.19 -7.09
C LEU A 226 12.49 -6.85 -6.64
N THR A 227 13.56 -6.40 -7.30
CA THR A 227 14.16 -5.09 -7.01
C THR A 227 13.97 -4.19 -8.22
N TYR A 228 13.37 -3.02 -7.98
CA TYR A 228 13.20 -1.96 -8.97
C TYR A 228 14.03 -0.76 -8.55
N GLU A 229 14.95 -0.34 -9.40
CA GLU A 229 15.68 0.92 -9.19
C GLU A 229 14.92 2.03 -9.91
N ILE A 230 14.42 3.00 -9.17
CA ILE A 230 13.98 4.26 -9.76
C ILE A 230 15.16 5.23 -9.65
N ARG A 231 15.83 5.49 -10.78
CA ARG A 231 16.77 6.61 -10.85
C ARG A 231 15.95 7.89 -10.65
N ASN A 232 16.22 8.60 -9.56
CA ASN A 232 15.53 9.85 -9.28
C ASN A 232 15.65 10.80 -10.48
N ALA A 233 14.52 11.23 -11.05
CA ALA A 233 14.46 12.49 -11.76
C ALA A 233 14.75 13.59 -10.75
N VAL A 234 15.80 14.36 -10.99
CA VAL A 234 16.17 15.49 -10.13
C VAL A 234 14.99 16.46 -10.09
N MET A 235 14.28 16.56 -8.97
CA MET A 235 13.53 17.77 -8.67
C MET A 235 14.56 18.85 -8.40
N GLY A 236 14.99 19.52 -9.47
CA GLY A 236 15.71 20.77 -9.34
C GLY A 236 14.77 21.73 -8.63
N LYS A 237 15.15 22.21 -7.45
CA LYS A 237 14.48 23.35 -6.86
C LYS A 237 14.79 24.54 -7.79
N ILE A 238 13.86 24.90 -8.68
CA ILE A 238 13.95 26.17 -9.40
C ILE A 238 13.49 27.24 -8.40
N CYS A 239 14.45 27.81 -7.66
CA CYS A 239 14.24 29.05 -6.93
C CYS A 239 15.19 30.08 -7.52
N ASP A 240 14.68 30.90 -8.45
CA ASP A 240 15.43 32.01 -9.04
C ASP A 240 15.25 33.31 -8.23
N THR A 241 14.40 33.30 -7.19
CA THR A 241 14.14 34.47 -6.32
C THR A 241 13.81 34.07 -4.89
N GLU A 242 14.19 34.94 -3.94
CA GLU A 242 14.12 34.85 -2.46
C GLU A 242 12.77 34.44 -1.81
N GLN A 243 11.72 34.12 -2.56
CA GLN A 243 10.39 33.79 -2.01
C GLN A 243 10.27 32.39 -1.38
N CYS A 244 11.37 31.77 -0.97
CA CYS A 244 11.37 30.53 -0.18
C CYS A 244 11.86 30.77 1.25
N GLU A 245 11.54 31.95 1.80
CA GLU A 245 11.58 32.19 3.24
C GLU A 245 10.57 31.26 3.92
N ASP A 246 11.04 30.08 4.31
CA ASP A 246 10.55 29.46 5.52
C ASP A 246 10.87 30.47 6.64
N SER A 247 9.86 31.22 7.08
CA SER A 247 9.97 32.43 7.92
C SER A 247 10.48 32.18 9.35
N ASN A 248 11.11 31.02 9.58
CA ASN A 248 11.56 30.52 10.87
C ASN A 248 13.07 30.29 10.94
N VAL A 249 13.87 30.78 9.98
CA VAL A 249 15.32 30.58 9.98
C VAL A 249 16.02 31.93 10.10
N SER A 250 16.86 32.07 11.13
CA SER A 250 17.62 33.30 11.40
C SER A 250 18.66 33.60 10.32
N GLU A 251 18.83 34.89 10.04
CA GLU A 251 19.79 35.54 9.13
C GLU A 251 21.22 34.94 9.16
N ASP A 252 21.68 34.46 10.32
CA ASP A 252 23.05 33.94 10.50
C ASP A 252 23.32 32.56 9.87
N GLN A 253 22.32 31.88 9.29
CA GLN A 253 22.47 30.53 8.71
C GLN A 253 22.64 30.48 7.18
N TRP A 254 22.71 31.63 6.49
CA TRP A 254 22.76 31.65 5.02
C TRP A 254 24.07 31.14 4.40
N ALA A 255 25.20 31.18 5.14
CA ALA A 255 26.50 30.75 4.64
C ALA A 255 26.65 29.22 4.41
N TYR A 256 25.66 28.41 4.83
CA TYR A 256 25.67 26.94 4.67
C TYR A 256 24.86 26.43 3.46
N LYS A 257 24.29 27.31 2.62
CA LYS A 257 23.36 26.92 1.54
C LYS A 257 23.85 27.08 0.11
N ASP A 258 25.10 27.48 -0.13
CA ASP A 258 25.73 27.30 -1.45
C ASP A 258 26.17 25.84 -1.62
N VAL A 259 25.20 24.99 -1.92
CA VAL A 259 25.41 23.57 -2.21
C VAL A 259 26.10 23.44 -3.56
N LEU A 260 27.42 23.36 -3.54
CA LEU A 260 28.22 22.83 -4.65
C LEU A 260 27.58 21.51 -5.13
N ASN A 261 27.26 21.46 -6.42
CA ASN A 261 26.80 20.33 -7.24
C ASN A 261 27.37 18.96 -6.84
N ASN A 262 26.87 18.35 -5.77
CA ASN A 262 27.16 16.97 -5.42
C ASN A 262 25.90 16.11 -5.55
N THR A 263 25.22 16.27 -6.69
CA THR A 263 24.02 15.51 -7.09
C THR A 263 24.34 14.22 -7.84
N SER A 264 25.61 13.78 -7.84
CA SER A 264 26.01 12.52 -8.46
C SER A 264 25.70 11.35 -7.52
N GLY A 265 24.56 10.66 -7.74
CA GLY A 265 24.40 9.26 -7.31
C GLY A 265 23.30 8.91 -6.32
N ALA A 266 22.32 9.77 -6.05
CA ALA A 266 21.19 9.40 -5.18
C ALA A 266 20.19 8.46 -5.89
N LYS A 267 20.00 7.25 -5.36
CA LYS A 267 19.10 6.22 -5.89
C LYS A 267 18.04 5.85 -4.85
N THR A 268 16.86 5.46 -5.32
CA THR A 268 15.83 4.84 -4.48
C THR A 268 15.53 3.48 -5.07
N ASN A 269 15.83 2.44 -4.30
CA ASN A 269 15.54 1.05 -4.61
C ASN A 269 14.20 0.69 -3.97
N TYR A 270 13.32 0.07 -4.74
CA TYR A 270 12.09 -0.52 -4.23
C TYR A 270 12.25 -2.03 -4.29
N LYS A 271 12.28 -2.67 -3.11
CA LYS A 271 12.30 -4.14 -3.00
C LYS A 271 10.88 -4.60 -2.73
N LEU A 272 10.41 -5.53 -3.54
CA LEU A 272 9.11 -6.16 -3.42
C LEU A 272 9.31 -7.64 -3.09
N TYR A 273 8.82 -8.06 -1.92
CA TYR A 273 8.78 -9.46 -1.49
C TYR A 273 7.48 -10.09 -2.01
N ALA A 274 7.48 -10.38 -3.30
CA ALA A 274 6.35 -10.85 -4.07
C ALA A 274 5.98 -12.31 -3.79
N LYS A 275 4.72 -12.66 -4.08
CA LYS A 275 4.18 -14.00 -3.86
C LYS A 275 3.78 -14.68 -5.16
N LYS A 276 4.46 -15.77 -5.49
CA LYS A 276 4.14 -16.62 -6.64
C LYS A 276 3.31 -17.81 -6.22
N ILE A 277 2.13 -17.96 -6.81
CA ILE A 277 1.32 -19.16 -6.58
C ILE A 277 2.12 -20.42 -6.95
N SER A 278 2.13 -21.41 -6.06
CA SER A 278 2.91 -22.64 -6.21
C SER A 278 2.02 -23.88 -6.20
N HIS A 279 0.96 -23.87 -5.38
CA HIS A 279 0.09 -25.02 -5.20
C HIS A 279 -1.34 -24.58 -4.88
N ILE A 280 -2.31 -25.25 -5.49
CA ILE A 280 -3.72 -25.16 -5.10
C ILE A 280 -4.20 -26.56 -4.76
N SER A 281 -4.81 -26.72 -3.60
CA SER A 281 -5.34 -28.01 -3.14
C SER A 281 -6.74 -27.92 -2.62
N SER A 282 -7.47 -29.02 -2.79
CA SER A 282 -8.75 -29.31 -2.16
C SER A 282 -8.83 -30.82 -1.93
N ASP A 283 -9.86 -31.29 -1.24
CA ASP A 283 -10.08 -32.74 -1.02
C ASP A 283 -10.27 -33.54 -2.32
N THR A 284 -10.56 -32.86 -3.44
CA THR A 284 -10.93 -33.50 -4.72
C THR A 284 -9.96 -33.25 -5.86
N PHE A 285 -9.01 -32.32 -5.71
CA PHE A 285 -8.06 -31.98 -6.76
C PHE A 285 -6.83 -31.30 -6.18
N THR A 286 -5.74 -31.36 -6.95
CA THR A 286 -4.53 -30.58 -6.73
C THR A 286 -4.09 -29.97 -8.05
N VAL A 287 -3.51 -28.77 -7.99
CA VAL A 287 -2.90 -28.08 -9.13
C VAL A 287 -1.54 -27.56 -8.68
N ASP A 288 -0.50 -28.02 -9.36
CA ASP A 288 0.88 -27.64 -9.09
C ASP A 288 1.37 -26.65 -10.15
N PHE A 289 1.99 -25.56 -9.71
CA PHE A 289 2.62 -24.56 -10.55
C PHE A 289 4.14 -24.76 -10.50
N GLN A 290 4.74 -25.06 -11.65
CA GLN A 290 6.19 -25.16 -11.75
C GLN A 290 6.78 -23.76 -11.92
N ASN A 291 7.20 -23.17 -10.80
CA ASN A 291 7.85 -21.87 -10.78
C ASN A 291 9.33 -22.02 -11.14
N ILE A 292 9.78 -21.22 -12.10
CA ILE A 292 11.19 -21.07 -12.49
C ILE A 292 11.63 -19.67 -12.02
N PRO A 293 12.84 -19.50 -11.48
CA PRO A 293 13.40 -18.19 -11.20
C PRO A 293 13.41 -17.32 -12.47
N ARG A 294 13.09 -16.04 -12.34
CA ARG A 294 13.27 -15.11 -13.46
C ARG A 294 14.76 -14.97 -13.74
N GLU A 295 15.15 -15.03 -15.02
CA GLU A 295 16.48 -14.54 -15.40
C GLU A 295 16.48 -13.02 -15.20
N GLU A 296 17.31 -12.52 -14.29
CA GLU A 296 17.50 -11.09 -14.05
C GLU A 296 17.95 -10.42 -15.36
N SER A 297 17.04 -9.76 -16.07
CA SER A 297 17.42 -8.85 -17.15
C SER A 297 18.06 -7.63 -16.50
N ARG A 298 19.39 -7.63 -16.50
CA ARG A 298 20.25 -6.53 -16.05
C ARG A 298 19.82 -5.19 -16.64
N GLU A 299 19.75 -4.20 -15.74
CA GLU A 299 19.92 -2.74 -15.93
C GLU A 299 19.11 -2.08 -17.06
N ALA A 300 18.13 -1.26 -16.64
CA ALA A 300 17.66 -0.10 -17.41
C ALA A 300 18.55 1.14 -17.13
#